data_AF-A0AAE4CE01-F1
#
_entry.id   AF-A0AAE4CE01-F1
#
_cell.length_a   1.000
_cell.length_b   1.000
_cell.length_c   1.000
_cell.angle_alpha   90.00
_cell.angle_beta   90.00
_cell.angle_gamma   90.00
#
_symmetry.space_group_name_H-M   'P 1'
#
loop_
_entity.id
_entity.type
_entity.pdbx_description
1 polymer ?
#
loop_
_entity_poly.entity_id
_entity_poly.type
_entity_poly.pdbx_seq_one_letter_code
_entity_poly.pdbx_strand_id
1 'polypeptide(L)'
;GLSVAQEMGLAVPGDLSVVAWDDSPLCRLVHPALTALSRDIPGYGGRAARLLLDAVAGARVAPAQTETAHLTPRGSTAPPRTG
;
A
#
# COMPACT_ATOMS: atom_id res chain seq x y z
N GLY A 1 8.32 -6.89 9.68
CA GLY A 1 6.95 -6.79 10.23
C GLY A 1 6.36 -8.16 10.42
N LEU A 2 5.90 -8.80 9.33
CA LEU A 2 5.28 -10.13 9.40
C LEU A 2 6.20 -11.19 10.05
N SER A 3 7.46 -11.28 9.64
CA SER A 3 8.43 -12.24 10.20
C SER A 3 8.62 -12.04 11.71
N VAL A 4 8.79 -10.80 12.15
CA VAL A 4 8.97 -10.46 13.57
C VAL A 4 7.73 -10.84 14.38
N ALA A 5 6.52 -10.59 13.87
CA ALA A 5 5.30 -11.03 14.55
C ALA A 5 5.27 -12.56 14.74
N GLN A 6 5.70 -13.31 13.72
CA GLN A 6 5.82 -14.77 13.79
C GLN A 6 6.91 -15.23 14.77
N GLU A 7 8.07 -14.58 14.77
CA GLU A 7 9.16 -14.83 15.74
C GLU A 7 8.71 -14.58 17.18
N MET A 8 7.82 -13.60 17.39
CA MET A 8 7.20 -13.30 18.68
C MET A 8 6.04 -14.25 19.03
N GLY A 9 5.71 -15.21 18.17
CA GLY A 9 4.61 -16.16 18.38
C GLY A 9 3.21 -15.56 18.22
N LEU A 10 3.08 -14.35 17.63
CA LEU A 10 1.78 -13.73 17.36
C LEU A 10 1.16 -14.36 16.11
N ALA A 11 -0.09 -14.80 16.21
CA ALA A 11 -0.83 -15.26 15.05
C ALA A 11 -1.24 -14.06 14.19
N VAL A 12 -0.83 -14.07 12.92
CA VAL A 12 -1.37 -13.15 11.91
C VAL A 12 -2.35 -13.95 11.05
N PRO A 13 -3.63 -13.54 10.93
CA PRO A 13 -4.22 -12.27 11.38
C PRO A 13 -4.87 -12.28 12.77
N GLY A 14 -4.84 -13.41 13.49
CA GLY A 14 -5.69 -13.64 14.67
C GLY A 14 -5.42 -12.74 15.88
N ASP A 15 -4.15 -12.48 16.18
CA ASP A 15 -3.71 -11.61 17.27
C ASP A 15 -3.27 -10.23 16.75
N LEU A 16 -2.76 -10.17 15.51
CA LEU A 16 -2.33 -8.95 14.85
C LEU A 16 -2.69 -8.97 13.37
N SER A 17 -3.44 -7.97 12.92
CA SER A 17 -3.63 -7.70 11.50
C SER A 17 -2.50 -6.85 10.94
N VAL A 18 -2.06 -7.16 9.72
CA VAL A 18 -0.95 -6.48 9.02
C VAL A 18 -1.41 -6.05 7.64
N VAL A 19 -1.11 -4.80 7.26
CA VAL A 19 -1.35 -4.25 5.92
C VAL A 19 -0.04 -3.73 5.34
N ALA A 20 0.22 -4.04 4.07
CA ALA A 20 1.31 -3.44 3.30
C ALA A 20 0.86 -2.14 2.64
N TRP A 21 1.70 -1.11 2.69
CA TRP A 21 1.39 0.19 2.08
C TRP A 21 1.47 0.18 0.54
N ASP A 22 2.29 -0.70 -0.03
CA ASP A 22 2.41 -0.91 -1.47
C ASP A 22 2.32 -2.40 -1.79
N ASP A 23 1.48 -2.75 -2.76
CA ASP A 23 1.36 -4.12 -3.25
C ASP A 23 2.56 -4.49 -4.13
N SER A 24 2.97 -5.75 -4.02
CA SER A 24 4.08 -6.30 -4.79
C SER A 24 3.89 -7.81 -4.96
N PRO A 25 4.64 -8.46 -5.86
CA PRO A 25 4.63 -9.92 -5.95
C PRO A 25 4.95 -10.60 -4.61
N LEU A 26 5.85 -10.02 -3.79
CA LEU A 26 6.20 -10.55 -2.48
C LEU A 26 5.00 -10.60 -1.52
N CYS A 27 4.09 -9.62 -1.57
CA CYS A 27 2.88 -9.61 -0.75
C CYS A 27 1.99 -10.83 -1.00
N ARG A 28 2.09 -11.47 -2.17
CA ARG A 28 1.36 -12.70 -2.50
C ARG A 28 2.10 -13.98 -2.16
N LEU A 29 3.43 -13.92 -2.02
CA LEU A 29 4.29 -15.09 -1.82
C LEU A 29 4.59 -15.40 -0.35
N VAL A 30 4.45 -14.42 0.54
CA VAL A 30 4.60 -14.65 2.00
C VAL A 30 3.35 -15.30 2.59
N HIS A 31 3.51 -15.93 3.75
CA HIS A 31 2.41 -16.59 4.46
C HIS A 31 2.18 -15.98 5.86
N PRO A 32 0.95 -15.52 6.17
CA PRO A 32 -0.18 -15.34 5.26
C PRO A 32 0.09 -14.27 4.19
N ALA A 33 -0.61 -14.37 3.05
CA ALA A 33 -0.54 -13.35 2.01
C ALA A 33 -1.01 -12.00 2.56
N LEU A 34 -0.25 -10.95 2.26
CA LEU A 34 -0.47 -9.62 2.83
C LEU A 34 -1.61 -8.88 2.15
N THR A 35 -2.58 -8.42 2.94
CA THR A 35 -3.47 -7.32 2.56
C THR A 35 -2.62 -6.11 2.19
N ALA A 36 -2.90 -5.48 1.05
CA ALA A 36 -2.03 -4.43 0.53
C ALA A 36 -2.82 -3.28 -0.09
N LEU A 37 -2.30 -2.07 0.04
CA LEU A 37 -2.73 -0.90 -0.71
C LEU A 37 -1.99 -0.88 -2.07
N SER A 38 -2.70 -0.49 -3.11
CA SER A 38 -2.12 -0.32 -4.45
C SER A 38 -2.52 1.03 -5.04
N ARG A 39 -1.62 1.61 -5.84
CA ARG A 39 -1.80 2.88 -6.53
C ARG A 39 -1.28 2.74 -7.95
N ASP A 40 -1.77 3.54 -8.87
CA ASP A 40 -1.12 3.73 -10.17
C ASP A 40 0.16 4.57 -10.00
N ILE A 41 1.24 3.93 -9.53
CA ILE A 41 2.55 4.56 -9.36
C ILE A 41 3.11 5.08 -10.69
N PRO A 42 3.05 4.32 -11.81
CA PRO A 42 3.49 4.83 -13.10
C PRO A 42 2.72 6.07 -13.55
N GLY A 43 1.39 6.07 -13.45
CA GLY A 43 0.59 7.24 -13.79
C GLY A 43 0.82 8.41 -12.84
N TYR A 44 1.05 8.17 -11.56
CA TYR A 44 1.44 9.21 -10.60
C TYR A 44 2.75 9.89 -11.03
N GLY A 45 3.79 9.10 -11.31
CA GLY A 45 5.09 9.61 -11.77
C GLY A 45 4.98 10.36 -13.10
N GLY A 46 4.22 9.82 -14.06
CA GLY A 46 3.98 10.46 -15.35
C GLY A 46 3.26 11.81 -15.22
N ARG A 47 2.27 11.93 -14.33
CA ARG A 47 1.62 13.21 -14.03
C ARG A 47 2.57 14.18 -13.35
N ALA A 48 3.33 13.73 -12.35
CA ALA A 48 4.30 14.57 -11.64
C ALA A 48 5.35 15.14 -12.62
N ALA A 49 5.89 14.31 -13.52
CA ALA A 49 6.85 14.74 -14.53
C ALA A 49 6.25 15.80 -15.47
N ARG A 50 5.01 15.61 -15.93
CA ARG A 50 4.31 16.61 -16.79
C ARG A 50 4.13 17.95 -16.07
N LEU A 51 3.66 17.92 -14.82
CA LEU A 51 3.50 19.14 -14.02
C LEU A 51 4.84 19.88 -13.80
N LEU A 52 5.93 19.15 -13.61
CA LEU A 52 7.27 19.75 -13.51
C LEU A 52 7.71 20.38 -14.84
N LEU A 53 7.46 19.72 -15.97
CA LEU A 53 7.76 20.27 -17.30
C LEU A 53 6.96 21.54 -17.59
N ASP A 54 5.68 21.56 -17.24
CA ASP A 54 4.81 22.74 -17.37
C ASP A 54 5.33 23.91 -16.50
N ALA A 55 5.74 23.63 -15.26
CA ALA A 55 6.34 24.63 -14.38
C ALA A 55 7.64 25.21 -14.96
N VAL A 56 8.51 24.36 -15.51
CA VAL A 56 9.75 24.79 -16.18
C VAL A 56 9.46 25.66 -17.40
N ALA A 57 8.37 25.38 -18.12
CA ALA A 57 7.90 26.18 -19.25
C ALA A 57 7.22 27.51 -18.83
N GLY A 58 7.16 27.81 -17.52
CA GLY A 58 6.58 29.05 -16.99
C GLY A 58 5.06 29.00 -16.78
N ALA A 59 4.43 27.84 -16.92
CA ALA A 59 3.02 27.68 -16.61
C ALA A 59 2.78 27.75 -15.09
N ARG A 60 1.64 28.33 -14.69
CA ARG A 60 1.20 28.28 -13.30
C ARG A 60 0.59 26.91 -13.01
N VAL A 61 1.28 26.12 -12.19
CA VAL A 61 0.84 24.78 -11.81
C VAL A 61 0.09 24.82 -10.49
N ALA A 62 -1.09 24.20 -10.44
CA ALA A 62 -1.89 24.06 -9.22
C ALA A 62 -1.62 22.71 -8.54
N PRO A 63 -1.85 22.59 -7.22
CA PRO A 63 -1.81 21.30 -6.53
C PRO A 63 -2.75 20.29 -7.19
N ALA A 64 -2.22 19.10 -7.51
CA ALA A 64 -2.99 18.03 -8.10
C ALA A 64 -3.16 16.89 -7.09
N GLN A 65 -4.40 16.55 -6.77
CA GLN A 65 -4.70 15.37 -5.96
C GLN A 65 -4.58 14.11 -6.81
N THR A 66 -4.08 13.04 -6.22
CA THR A 66 -3.99 11.72 -6.87
C THR A 66 -5.24 10.90 -6.60
N GLU A 67 -5.43 9.86 -7.41
CA GLU A 67 -6.42 8.84 -7.11
C GLU A 67 -6.19 8.22 -5.73
N THR A 68 -7.29 7.88 -5.05
CA THR A 68 -7.28 7.15 -3.79
C THR A 68 -6.67 5.77 -3.97
N ALA A 69 -5.89 5.31 -3.00
CA ALA A 69 -5.32 3.97 -3.03
C ALA A 69 -6.41 2.90 -2.92
N HIS A 70 -6.22 1.78 -3.62
CA HIS A 70 -7.11 0.64 -3.59
C HIS A 70 -6.60 -0.40 -2.59
N LEU A 71 -7.40 -0.73 -1.58
CA LEU A 71 -7.10 -1.79 -0.62
C LEU A 71 -7.51 -3.15 -1.19
N THR A 72 -6.58 -4.10 -1.20
CA THR A 72 -6.83 -5.49 -1.57
C THR A 72 -6.70 -6.38 -0.32
N PRO A 73 -7.82 -6.76 0.33
CA PRO A 73 -7.81 -7.70 1.45
C PRO A 73 -7.26 -9.07 1.04
N ARG A 74 -6.43 -9.65 1.91
CA ARG A 74 -5.88 -11.01 1.82
C ARG A 74 -5.82 -11.64 3.22
N GLY A 75 -5.01 -12.68 3.39
CA GLY A 75 -4.96 -13.49 4.61
C GLY A 75 -4.35 -12.80 5.83
N SER A 76 -3.71 -11.64 5.71
CA SER A 76 -3.04 -10.97 6.84
C SER A 76 -3.92 -9.99 7.62
N THR A 77 -5.21 -9.86 7.29
CA THR A 77 -6.15 -9.01 8.04
C THR A 77 -7.42 -9.76 8.40
N ALA A 78 -7.91 -9.54 9.62
CA ALA A 78 -9.19 -10.02 10.10
C ALA A 78 -9.75 -9.05 11.16
N PRO A 79 -11.06 -9.09 11.47
CA PRO A 79 -11.60 -8.41 12.64
C PRO A 79 -10.89 -8.85 13.94
N PRO A 80 -10.73 -7.97 14.94
CA PRO A 80 -10.25 -8.38 16.24
C PRO A 80 -11.23 -9.36 16.89
N ARG A 81 -10.71 -10.25 17.74
CA ARG A 81 -11.56 -11.19 18.50
C ARG A 81 -12.51 -10.38 19.38
N THR A 82 -13.81 -10.64 19.28
CA THR A 82 -14.81 -10.14 20.22
C THR A 82 -14.64 -10.89 21.54
N GLY A 83 -14.38 -10.16 22.62
CA GLY A 83 -14.36 -10.70 23.99
C GLY A 83 -15.74 -10.98 24.53
#